data_AF-A0A6B1AAV9-F1
#
_entry.id   AF-A0A6B1AAV9-F1
#
_cell.length_a   1.000
_cell.length_b   1.000
_cell.length_c   1.000
_cell.angle_alpha   90.00
_cell.angle_beta   90.00
_cell.angle_gamma   90.00
#
_symmetry.space_group_name_H-M   'P 1'
#
loop_
_entity.id
_entity.type
_entity.pdbx_description
1 polymer ?
#
loop_
_entity_poly.entity_id
_entity_poly.type
_entity_poly.pdbx_seq_one_letter_code
_entity_poly.pdbx_strand_id
1 'polypeptide(L)'
;MEGATLLHWHRKVGLWLPPGGHIEPNEDPLQAARREALEETGITVEIMPTSDAFEYTDPPQLSPPATIMVEPIRSFGGEDAHHHIDMIYFTRPTNSERPAPPGETWRWVSRKQLEDNAPMTLEGVSARISEDVRMLGMAAIDHVKNFEENRA
;
A
#
# COMPACT_ATOMS: atom_id res chain seq x y z
N MET A 1 -8.48 16.59 6.77
CA MET A 1 -8.34 16.68 5.30
C MET A 1 -9.05 15.48 4.69
N GLU A 2 -9.55 15.56 3.45
CA GLU A 2 -10.10 14.37 2.77
C GLU A 2 -8.97 13.34 2.56
N GLY A 3 -9.17 12.07 2.94
CA GLY A 3 -8.14 11.04 2.88
C GLY A 3 -7.73 10.65 1.44
N ALA A 4 -6.51 10.16 1.28
CA ALA A 4 -5.94 9.76 0.00
C ALA A 4 -4.92 8.62 0.17
N THR A 5 -4.74 7.82 -0.87
CA THR A 5 -3.75 6.74 -0.95
C THR A 5 -2.66 7.10 -1.93
N LEU A 6 -1.39 6.84 -1.58
CA LEU A 6 -0.24 7.13 -2.42
C LEU A 6 -0.01 5.97 -3.40
N LEU A 7 -0.05 6.26 -4.69
CA LEU A 7 0.19 5.28 -5.76
C LEU A 7 1.25 5.80 -6.74
N HIS A 8 1.97 4.90 -7.39
CA HIS A 8 2.87 5.22 -8.49
C HIS A 8 2.48 4.55 -9.80
N TRP A 9 2.88 5.11 -10.92
CA TRP A 9 2.82 4.41 -12.21
C TRP A 9 4.03 3.50 -12.40
N HIS A 10 3.82 2.18 -12.32
CA HIS A 10 4.87 1.20 -12.47
C HIS A 10 5.13 0.90 -13.97
N ARG A 11 6.09 1.62 -14.58
CA ARG A 11 6.34 1.61 -16.04
C ARG A 11 6.51 0.22 -16.67
N LYS A 12 7.12 -0.73 -15.96
CA LYS A 12 7.36 -2.10 -16.50
C LYS A 12 6.09 -2.93 -16.58
N VAL A 13 5.15 -2.71 -15.66
CA VAL A 13 3.92 -3.50 -15.52
C VAL A 13 2.72 -2.77 -16.13
N GLY A 14 2.82 -1.45 -16.27
CA GLY A 14 1.76 -0.62 -16.85
C GLY A 14 0.54 -0.52 -15.93
N LEU A 15 0.77 -0.45 -14.62
CA LEU A 15 -0.27 -0.38 -13.59
C LEU A 15 0.03 0.74 -12.59
N TRP A 16 -1.04 1.23 -11.96
CA TRP A 16 -0.94 2.06 -10.76
C TRP A 16 -0.88 1.15 -9.53
N LEU A 17 0.20 1.22 -8.77
CA LEU A 17 0.45 0.33 -7.63
C LEU A 17 0.78 1.12 -6.35
N PRO A 18 0.47 0.57 -5.17
CA PRO A 18 1.00 1.09 -3.90
C PRO A 18 2.52 0.83 -3.79
N PRO A 19 3.22 1.45 -2.83
CA PRO A 19 4.58 1.05 -2.50
C PRO A 19 4.61 -0.39 -2.00
N GLY A 20 5.65 -1.14 -2.34
CA GLY A 20 5.83 -2.51 -1.89
C GLY A 20 6.99 -3.22 -2.57
N GLY A 21 7.37 -4.38 -2.03
CA GLY A 21 8.50 -5.14 -2.51
C GLY A 21 8.66 -6.47 -1.77
N HIS A 22 9.78 -7.14 -2.01
CA HIS A 22 10.07 -8.44 -1.41
C HIS A 22 10.44 -8.29 0.07
N ILE A 23 10.08 -9.31 0.85
CA ILE A 23 10.59 -9.46 2.21
C ILE A 23 12.03 -9.97 2.14
N GLU A 24 12.96 -9.29 2.81
CA GLU A 24 14.36 -9.69 2.87
C GLU A 24 14.62 -10.84 3.87
N PRO A 25 15.77 -11.55 3.76
CA PRO A 25 16.15 -12.54 4.77
C PRO A 25 16.25 -11.95 6.18
N ASN A 26 15.57 -12.59 7.15
CA ASN A 26 15.44 -12.14 8.54
C ASN A 26 14.61 -10.87 8.73
N GLU A 27 13.79 -10.52 7.75
CA GLU A 27 12.81 -9.45 7.83
C GLU A 27 11.40 -10.03 8.05
N ASP A 28 10.62 -9.42 8.94
CA ASP A 28 9.19 -9.70 9.05
C ASP A 28 8.37 -8.83 8.07
N PRO A 29 7.13 -9.23 7.71
CA PRO A 29 6.34 -8.48 6.73
C PRO A 29 6.07 -7.02 7.09
N LEU A 30 6.00 -6.67 8.39
CA LEU A 30 5.73 -5.31 8.83
C LEU A 30 7.01 -4.46 8.73
N GLN A 31 8.18 -5.07 8.96
CA GLN A 31 9.48 -4.46 8.69
C GLN A 31 9.63 -4.16 7.19
N ALA A 32 9.34 -5.14 6.33
CA ALA A 32 9.38 -4.96 4.87
C ALA A 32 8.47 -3.83 4.41
N ALA A 33 7.20 -3.83 4.85
CA ALA A 33 6.25 -2.78 4.49
C ALA A 33 6.72 -1.37 4.89
N ARG A 34 7.35 -1.22 6.07
CA ARG A 34 7.91 0.07 6.51
C ARG A 34 9.16 0.45 5.73
N ARG A 35 10.06 -0.50 5.46
CA ARG A 35 11.29 -0.28 4.70
C ARG A 35 10.96 0.13 3.27
N GLU A 36 10.15 -0.64 2.56
CA GLU A 36 9.75 -0.36 1.18
C GLU A 36 9.04 0.99 1.07
N ALA A 37 8.11 1.31 1.99
CA ALA A 37 7.49 2.63 2.03
C ALA A 37 8.53 3.75 2.17
N LEU A 38 9.53 3.59 3.04
CA LEU A 38 10.58 4.59 3.22
C LEU A 38 11.52 4.68 2.02
N GLU A 39 11.96 3.55 1.47
CA GLU A 39 12.92 3.49 0.35
C GLU A 39 12.31 4.04 -0.94
N GLU A 40 11.08 3.64 -1.26
CA GLU A 40 10.42 4.05 -2.50
C GLU A 40 9.87 5.47 -2.43
N THR A 41 9.42 5.91 -1.24
CA THR A 41 8.67 7.18 -1.12
C THR A 41 9.35 8.25 -0.29
N GLY A 42 10.34 7.90 0.54
CA GLY A 42 10.93 8.79 1.54
C GLY A 42 10.01 9.09 2.73
N ILE A 43 8.86 8.42 2.85
CA ILE A 43 7.86 8.66 3.90
C ILE A 43 7.97 7.60 4.99
N THR A 44 8.22 8.03 6.22
CA THR A 44 8.11 7.15 7.39
C THR A 44 6.64 6.94 7.75
N VAL A 45 6.23 5.69 7.79
CA VAL A 45 4.84 5.28 8.05
C VAL A 45 4.71 4.45 9.32
N GLU A 46 3.52 4.49 9.92
CA GLU A 46 3.10 3.50 10.92
C GLU A 46 2.07 2.54 10.33
N ILE A 47 2.08 1.30 10.82
CA ILE A 47 1.11 0.27 10.45
C ILE A 47 -0.20 0.57 11.15
N MET A 48 -1.31 0.45 10.42
CA MET A 48 -2.66 0.59 10.94
C MET A 48 -3.25 -0.81 11.16
N PRO A 49 -3.32 -1.31 12.41
CA PRO A 49 -3.81 -2.65 12.67
C PRO A 49 -5.26 -2.81 12.22
N THR A 50 -5.57 -3.92 11.55
CA THR A 50 -6.93 -4.26 11.07
C THR A 50 -7.68 -5.22 12.00
N SER A 51 -7.01 -5.73 13.04
CA SER A 51 -7.60 -6.54 14.08
C SER A 51 -6.92 -6.26 15.43
N ASP A 52 -7.60 -6.59 16.51
CA ASP A 52 -7.01 -6.56 17.85
C ASP A 52 -6.00 -7.70 18.03
N ALA A 53 -4.98 -7.46 18.85
CA ALA A 53 -4.08 -8.49 19.31
C ALA A 53 -4.74 -9.32 20.42
N PHE A 54 -4.36 -10.59 20.56
CA PHE A 54 -4.78 -11.39 21.70
C PHE A 54 -4.09 -10.89 22.98
N GLU A 55 -4.70 -11.15 24.15
CA GLU A 55 -4.21 -10.68 25.46
C GLU A 55 -2.98 -11.47 25.97
N TYR A 56 -1.89 -11.47 25.21
CA TYR A 56 -0.58 -11.97 25.64
C TYR A 56 0.55 -11.21 24.93
N THR A 57 1.75 -11.23 25.51
CA THR A 57 2.89 -10.44 25.04
C THR A 57 4.08 -11.27 24.57
N ASP A 58 4.17 -12.54 24.95
CA ASP A 58 5.28 -13.43 24.58
C ASP A 58 4.74 -14.77 24.04
N PRO A 59 5.10 -15.16 22.79
CA PRO A 59 5.91 -14.39 21.83
C PRO A 59 5.21 -13.11 21.35
N PRO A 60 5.95 -12.13 20.79
CA PRO A 60 5.35 -10.91 20.24
C PRO A 60 4.42 -11.23 19.06
N GLN A 61 3.34 -10.46 18.95
CA GLN A 61 2.34 -10.59 17.88
C GLN A 61 2.54 -9.49 16.84
N LEU A 62 2.62 -9.87 15.57
CA LEU A 62 2.55 -8.94 14.45
C LEU A 62 1.08 -8.67 14.12
N SER A 63 0.75 -7.44 13.72
CA SER A 63 -0.56 -7.16 13.13
C SER A 63 -0.74 -8.02 11.88
N PRO A 64 -1.88 -8.70 11.69
CA PRO A 64 -2.12 -9.41 10.44
C PRO A 64 -2.25 -8.42 9.28
N PRO A 65 -1.96 -8.85 8.04
CA PRO A 65 -2.25 -8.04 6.88
C PRO A 65 -3.77 -7.82 6.74
N ALA A 66 -4.16 -6.70 6.15
CA ALA A 66 -5.55 -6.40 5.77
C ALA A 66 -6.12 -7.47 4.82
N THR A 67 -5.28 -7.99 3.93
CA THR A 67 -5.57 -9.15 3.09
C THR A 67 -4.27 -9.81 2.63
N ILE A 68 -4.35 -11.08 2.24
CA ILE A 68 -3.26 -11.81 1.58
C ILE A 68 -3.74 -12.12 0.16
N MET A 69 -3.03 -11.61 -0.84
CA MET A 69 -3.34 -11.87 -2.25
C MET A 69 -2.40 -12.94 -2.82
N VAL A 70 -2.87 -13.67 -3.81
CA VAL A 70 -2.08 -14.66 -4.53
C VAL A 70 -2.00 -14.20 -5.98
N GLU A 71 -0.85 -13.70 -6.38
CA GLU A 71 -0.65 -13.11 -7.70
C GLU A 71 0.18 -14.02 -8.60
N PRO A 72 -0.34 -14.45 -9.77
CA PRO A 72 0.42 -15.28 -10.70
C PRO A 72 1.44 -14.44 -11.47
N ILE A 73 2.72 -14.76 -11.30
CA ILE A 73 3.82 -14.18 -12.03
C ILE A 73 4.19 -15.09 -13.20
N ARG A 74 4.18 -14.52 -14.40
CA ARG A 74 4.59 -15.21 -15.62
C ARG A 74 6.11 -15.31 -15.67
N SER A 75 6.60 -16.37 -16.30
CA SER A 75 8.03 -16.53 -16.55
C SER A 75 8.62 -15.30 -17.25
N PHE A 76 9.62 -14.69 -16.62
CA PHE A 76 10.33 -13.53 -17.13
C PHE A 76 11.76 -13.53 -16.60
N GLY A 77 12.72 -13.06 -17.39
CA GLY A 77 14.11 -12.88 -16.93
C GLY A 77 14.86 -14.15 -16.53
N GLY A 78 14.38 -15.35 -16.91
CA GLY A 78 14.99 -16.63 -16.52
C GLY A 78 14.36 -17.26 -15.27
N GLU A 79 13.35 -16.63 -14.67
CA GLU A 79 12.56 -17.20 -13.59
C GLU A 79 11.36 -17.98 -14.13
N ASP A 80 11.06 -19.12 -13.51
CA ASP A 80 9.87 -19.91 -13.81
C ASP A 80 8.61 -19.19 -13.33
N ALA A 81 7.46 -19.55 -13.92
CA ALA A 81 6.18 -19.03 -13.47
C ALA A 81 5.92 -19.48 -12.04
N HIS A 82 5.55 -18.54 -11.18
CA HIS A 82 5.32 -18.77 -9.76
C HIS A 82 4.22 -17.84 -9.24
N HIS A 83 3.89 -17.95 -7.96
CA HIS A 83 2.95 -17.02 -7.32
C HIS A 83 3.69 -16.15 -6.33
N HIS A 84 3.38 -14.86 -6.34
CA HIS A 84 3.64 -14.01 -5.20
C HIS A 84 2.52 -14.16 -4.17
N ILE A 85 2.90 -14.09 -2.89
CA ILE A 85 1.98 -14.04 -1.75
C ILE A 85 2.10 -12.63 -1.17
N ASP A 86 1.12 -11.79 -1.48
CA ASP A 86 1.20 -10.36 -1.20
C ASP A 86 0.44 -10.06 0.09
N MET A 87 1.19 -9.65 1.11
CA MET A 87 0.63 -9.28 2.41
C MET A 87 0.38 -7.77 2.45
N ILE A 88 -0.89 -7.37 2.34
CA ILE A 88 -1.26 -5.95 2.23
C ILE A 88 -1.45 -5.34 3.61
N TYR A 89 -0.73 -4.27 3.91
CA TYR A 89 -0.85 -3.50 5.15
C TYR A 89 -1.38 -2.10 4.88
N PHE A 90 -2.32 -1.65 5.69
CA PHE A 90 -2.71 -0.24 5.70
C PHE A 90 -1.72 0.55 6.55
N THR A 91 -1.35 1.72 6.04
CA THR A 91 -0.37 2.59 6.69
C THR A 91 -0.83 4.04 6.64
N ARG A 92 -0.28 4.85 7.52
CA ARG A 92 -0.35 6.32 7.39
C ARG A 92 1.02 6.94 7.64
N PRO A 93 1.32 8.13 7.09
CA PRO A 93 2.49 8.89 7.47
C PRO A 93 2.50 9.15 8.98
N THR A 94 3.68 9.01 9.60
CA THR A 94 3.88 9.34 11.02
C THR A 94 3.75 10.85 11.30
N ASN A 95 3.94 11.69 10.28
CA ASN A 95 3.67 13.12 10.36
C ASN A 95 2.16 13.38 10.16
N SER A 96 1.59 14.30 10.96
CA SER A 96 0.19 14.71 10.87
C SER A 96 -0.15 15.41 9.56
N GLU A 97 0.83 15.98 8.87
CA GLU A 97 0.64 16.59 7.55
C GLU A 97 0.90 15.60 6.42
N ARG A 98 0.06 15.66 5.38
CA ARG A 98 0.28 14.88 4.15
C ARG A 98 1.57 15.32 3.48
N PRO A 99 2.59 14.45 3.34
CA PRO A 99 3.82 14.82 2.66
C PRO A 99 3.60 14.98 1.15
N ALA A 100 4.46 15.76 0.49
CA ALA A 100 4.44 15.85 -0.97
C ALA A 100 4.73 14.46 -1.58
N PRO A 101 4.06 14.08 -2.69
CA PRO A 101 4.38 12.84 -3.37
C PRO A 101 5.80 12.92 -3.96
N PRO A 102 6.58 11.83 -3.91
CA PRO A 102 7.97 11.82 -4.35
C PRO A 102 8.07 11.75 -5.88
N GLY A 103 8.97 12.52 -6.48
CA GLY A 103 9.22 12.47 -7.92
C GLY A 103 7.98 12.72 -8.80
N GLU A 104 8.07 12.36 -10.07
CA GLU A 104 7.03 12.67 -11.05
C GLU A 104 5.98 11.56 -11.20
N THR A 105 6.29 10.33 -10.78
CA THR A 105 5.43 9.16 -11.01
C THR A 105 4.43 8.88 -9.90
N TRP A 106 4.59 9.50 -8.73
CA TRP A 106 3.76 9.27 -7.56
C TRP A 106 2.63 10.28 -7.43
N ARG A 107 1.45 9.82 -7.02
CA ARG A 107 0.27 10.67 -6.82
C ARG A 107 -0.47 10.24 -5.56
N TRP A 108 -0.87 11.22 -4.76
CA TRP A 108 -1.94 11.02 -3.78
C TRP A 108 -3.26 10.97 -4.53
N VAL A 109 -3.94 9.83 -4.46
CA VAL A 109 -5.23 9.58 -5.10
C VAL A 109 -6.30 9.62 -4.02
N SER A 110 -7.20 10.59 -4.12
CA SER A 110 -8.26 10.76 -3.14
C SER A 110 -9.27 9.62 -3.18
N ARG A 111 -10.01 9.43 -2.07
CA ARG A 111 -11.10 8.45 -2.02
C ARG A 111 -12.10 8.64 -3.16
N LYS A 112 -12.46 9.89 -3.46
CA LYS A 112 -13.35 10.23 -4.58
C LYS A 112 -12.76 9.81 -5.94
N GLN A 113 -11.47 10.04 -6.17
CA GLN A 113 -10.82 9.63 -7.42
C GLN A 113 -10.82 8.10 -7.58
N LEU A 114 -10.59 7.36 -6.50
CA LEU A 114 -10.71 5.91 -6.47
C LEU A 114 -12.16 5.46 -6.73
N GLU A 115 -13.16 6.16 -6.20
CA GLU A 115 -14.57 5.83 -6.41
C GLU A 115 -15.02 6.11 -7.86
N ASP A 116 -14.65 7.27 -8.41
CA ASP A 116 -14.99 7.69 -9.77
C ASP A 116 -14.37 6.75 -10.83
N ASN A 117 -13.29 6.04 -10.48
CA ASN A 117 -12.56 5.09 -11.34
C ASN A 117 -12.15 5.71 -12.69
N ALA A 118 -12.00 7.03 -12.78
CA ALA A 118 -11.59 7.69 -14.01
C ALA A 118 -10.13 7.33 -14.35
N PRO A 119 -9.76 7.17 -15.63
CA PRO A 119 -8.37 6.98 -16.02
C PRO A 119 -7.50 8.14 -15.51
N MET A 120 -6.35 7.80 -14.95
CA MET A 120 -5.33 8.76 -14.57
C MET A 120 -4.27 8.84 -15.66
N THR A 121 -3.92 10.06 -16.05
CA THR A 121 -2.94 10.32 -17.09
C THR A 121 -1.62 10.77 -16.48
N LEU A 122 -0.55 10.07 -16.84
CA LEU A 122 0.81 10.39 -16.44
C LEU A 122 1.77 10.11 -17.60
N GLU A 123 2.67 11.05 -17.90
CA GLU A 123 3.66 10.92 -18.98
C GLU A 123 3.04 10.53 -20.34
N GLY A 124 1.83 11.00 -20.64
CA GLY A 124 1.11 10.69 -21.88
C GLY A 124 0.44 9.32 -21.91
N VAL A 125 0.58 8.52 -20.86
CA VAL A 125 -0.13 7.24 -20.68
C VAL A 125 -1.38 7.47 -19.84
N SER A 126 -2.53 6.97 -20.28
CA SER A 126 -3.78 7.03 -19.53
C SER A 126 -4.26 5.63 -19.22
N ALA A 127 -4.40 5.31 -17.93
CA ALA A 127 -4.80 4.00 -17.45
C ALA A 127 -5.68 4.13 -16.21
N ARG A 128 -6.60 3.18 -16.03
CA ARG A 128 -7.38 3.05 -14.80
C ARG A 128 -6.54 2.34 -13.73
N ILE A 129 -6.84 2.63 -12.48
CA ILE A 129 -6.34 1.87 -11.33
C ILE A 129 -7.06 0.52 -11.32
N SER A 130 -6.34 -0.57 -11.09
CA SER A 130 -6.94 -1.90 -11.04
C SER A 130 -7.95 -2.00 -9.89
N GLU A 131 -8.91 -2.91 -10.02
CA GLU A 131 -10.03 -2.99 -9.07
C GLU A 131 -9.56 -3.27 -7.65
N ASP A 132 -8.64 -4.20 -7.47
CA ASP A 132 -8.03 -4.57 -6.19
C ASP A 132 -7.34 -3.37 -5.52
N VAL A 133 -6.44 -2.67 -6.22
CA VAL A 133 -5.74 -1.48 -5.71
C VAL A 133 -6.74 -0.38 -5.35
N ARG A 134 -7.79 -0.21 -6.14
CA ARG A 134 -8.83 0.80 -5.91
C ARG A 134 -9.66 0.49 -4.66
N MET A 135 -10.09 -0.76 -4.52
CA MET A 135 -10.88 -1.22 -3.37
C MET A 135 -10.05 -1.17 -2.08
N LEU A 136 -8.82 -1.66 -2.11
CA LEU A 136 -7.90 -1.62 -0.96
C LEU A 136 -7.49 -0.20 -0.61
N GLY A 137 -7.29 0.66 -1.61
CA GLY A 137 -6.99 2.08 -1.41
C GLY A 137 -8.13 2.83 -0.71
N MET A 138 -9.39 2.58 -1.09
CA MET A 138 -10.54 3.17 -0.40
C MET A 138 -10.67 2.62 1.03
N ALA A 139 -10.50 1.31 1.20
CA ALA A 139 -10.55 0.67 2.52
C ALA A 139 -9.46 1.21 3.47
N ALA A 140 -8.24 1.45 2.97
CA ALA A 140 -7.16 2.06 3.74
C ALA A 140 -7.52 3.47 4.24
N ILE A 141 -8.08 4.31 3.35
CA ILE A 141 -8.52 5.67 3.69
C ILE A 141 -9.59 5.64 4.79
N ASP A 142 -10.60 4.79 4.60
CA ASP A 142 -11.71 4.68 5.55
C ASP A 142 -11.24 4.13 6.91
N HIS A 143 -10.32 3.15 6.89
CA HIS A 143 -9.75 2.56 8.10
C HIS A 143 -8.95 3.57 8.93
N VAL A 144 -8.07 4.35 8.30
CA VAL A 144 -7.28 5.40 8.97
C VAL A 144 -8.21 6.44 9.59
N LYS A 145 -9.21 6.90 8.82
CA LYS A 145 -10.17 7.89 9.30
C LYS A 145 -10.93 7.41 10.53
N ASN A 146 -11.48 6.18 10.48
CA ASN A 146 -12.21 5.61 11.61
C ASN A 146 -11.31 5.40 12.84
N PHE A 147 -10.05 5.01 12.63
CA PHE A 147 -9.08 4.86 13.72
C PHE A 147 -8.78 6.19 14.42
N GLU A 148 -8.68 7.28 13.68
CA GLU A 148 -8.49 8.63 14.24
C GLU A 148 -9.71 9.12 15.02
N GLU A 149 -10.92 8.90 14.48
CA GLU A 149 -12.17 9.29 15.12
C GLU A 149 -12.44 8.54 16.43
N ASN A 150 -12.08 7.25 16.51
CA ASN A 150 -12.27 6.44 17.70
C ASN A 150 -11.25 6.72 18.83
N ARG A 151 -10.21 7.51 18.58
CA ARG A 151 -9.16 7.86 19.56
C ARG A 151 -9.22 9.33 20.00
N ALA A 152 -10.11 10.13 19.41
CA ALA A 152 -10.40 11.52 19.78
C ALA A 152 -11.46 11.59 20.89
#